data_AF-A0AAP0J8L1-F1
#
_entry.id   AF-A0AAP0J8L1-F1
#
_cell.length_a   1.000
_cell.length_b   1.000
_cell.length_c   1.000
_cell.angle_alpha   90.00
_cell.angle_beta   90.00
_cell.angle_gamma   90.00
#
_symmetry.space_group_name_H-M   'P 1'
#
loop_
_entity.id
_entity.type
_entity.pdbx_description
1 polymer ?
#
loop_
_entity_poly.entity_id
_entity_poly.type
_entity_poly.pdbx_seq_one_letter_code
_entity_poly.pdbx_strand_id
1 'polypeptide(L)'
;MGFSARGTLQESEANVAEDAFTEFKHLLFPVTDQNPYLSEGTRQAAATAAALAKKYGADITVVVINENSKDSLPEHDTQLSSIRWHLSEGGFKEFRLIERLGEGKKPTAIIGEVADDLNLDLVVMSMEAIHSKHVDANLLVEFIPCPVLLLPL
;
A
#
# COMPACT_ATOMS: atom_id res chain seq x y z
N MET A 1 43.26 24.00 -28.63
CA MET A 1 42.20 23.07 -29.09
C MET A 1 42.37 21.81 -28.25
N GLY A 2 41.62 21.62 -27.16
CA GLY A 2 40.23 21.09 -27.12
C GLY A 2 40.31 19.55 -27.05
N PHE A 3 39.68 18.79 -26.16
CA PHE A 3 38.44 18.96 -25.40
C PHE A 3 38.47 18.13 -24.09
N SER A 4 37.79 18.65 -23.08
CA SER A 4 37.33 17.94 -21.87
C SER A 4 36.11 17.09 -22.22
N ALA A 5 36.03 15.85 -21.73
CA ALA A 5 34.81 15.04 -21.74
C ALA A 5 34.58 14.45 -20.33
N ARG A 6 33.82 15.19 -19.52
CA ARG A 6 33.14 14.70 -18.32
C ARG A 6 31.64 14.88 -18.56
N GLY A 7 30.86 13.83 -18.27
CA GLY A 7 29.41 13.90 -18.13
C GLY A 7 28.65 13.21 -19.25
N THR A 8 27.82 12.21 -18.89
CA THR A 8 26.42 12.03 -19.33
C THR A 8 25.83 10.64 -19.02
N LEU A 9 26.58 9.65 -18.53
CA LEU A 9 26.01 8.31 -18.30
C LEU A 9 25.12 8.20 -17.05
N GLN A 10 25.25 9.10 -16.07
CA GLN A 10 24.56 8.99 -14.78
C GLN A 10 23.20 9.73 -14.72
N GLU A 11 22.92 10.62 -15.68
CA GLU A 11 21.65 11.37 -15.75
C GLU A 11 20.54 10.57 -16.46
N SER A 12 20.89 9.61 -17.33
CA SER A 12 19.90 8.83 -18.09
C SER A 12 19.25 7.71 -17.28
N GLU A 13 19.95 7.05 -16.35
CA GLU A 13 19.34 6.02 -15.49
C GLU A 13 18.49 6.65 -14.36
N ALA A 14 18.90 7.81 -13.85
CA ALA A 14 18.14 8.56 -12.86
C ALA A 14 16.81 9.08 -13.42
N ASN A 15 16.80 9.57 -14.67
CA ASN A 15 15.58 10.03 -15.34
C ASN A 15 14.56 8.90 -15.58
N VAL A 16 15.01 7.69 -15.93
CA VAL A 16 14.11 6.54 -16.17
C VAL A 16 13.46 6.06 -14.87
N ALA A 17 14.20 6.07 -13.76
CA ALA A 17 13.62 5.79 -12.46
C ALA A 17 12.65 6.91 -12.04
N GLU A 18 13.04 8.18 -12.18
CA GLU A 18 12.16 9.30 -11.84
C GLU A 18 10.86 9.31 -12.67
N ASP A 19 10.92 9.03 -13.98
CA ASP A 19 9.73 8.89 -14.84
C ASP A 19 8.86 7.69 -14.42
N ALA A 20 9.43 6.53 -14.11
CA ALA A 20 8.67 5.34 -13.73
C ALA A 20 7.88 5.51 -12.41
N PHE A 21 8.34 6.39 -11.52
CA PHE A 21 7.62 6.70 -10.27
C PHE A 21 6.71 7.95 -10.39
N THR A 22 6.55 8.59 -11.56
CA THR A 22 5.65 9.76 -11.72
C THR A 22 4.21 9.41 -12.10
N GLU A 23 3.91 8.14 -12.36
CA GLU A 23 2.63 7.72 -12.95
C GLU A 23 1.66 7.00 -11.98
N PHE A 24 1.95 6.89 -10.68
CA PHE A 24 0.99 6.29 -9.77
C PHE A 24 -0.24 7.18 -9.65
N LYS A 25 -1.35 6.75 -10.25
CA LYS A 25 -2.65 7.42 -10.21
C LYS A 25 -3.57 6.79 -9.18
N HIS A 26 -3.36 5.51 -8.84
CA HIS A 26 -4.19 4.82 -7.86
C HIS A 26 -3.38 3.84 -7.01
N LEU A 27 -3.32 4.10 -5.69
CA LEU A 27 -2.58 3.29 -4.72
C LEU A 27 -3.52 2.34 -3.97
N LEU A 28 -3.03 1.13 -3.68
CA LEU A 28 -3.61 0.21 -2.71
C LEU A 28 -2.90 0.33 -1.36
N PHE A 29 -3.67 0.53 -0.30
CA PHE A 29 -3.22 0.36 1.08
C PHE A 29 -3.95 -0.82 1.73
N PRO A 30 -3.38 -2.03 1.71
CA PRO A 30 -3.98 -3.19 2.36
C PRO A 30 -3.68 -3.19 3.85
N VAL A 31 -4.72 -3.39 4.66
CA VAL A 31 -4.65 -3.49 6.11
C VAL A 31 -5.06 -4.90 6.51
N THR A 32 -4.07 -5.72 6.85
CA THR A 32 -4.26 -7.05 7.45
C THR A 32 -3.98 -7.05 8.95
N ASP A 33 -3.71 -5.87 9.50
CA ASP A 33 -3.46 -5.67 10.91
C ASP A 33 -4.72 -6.01 11.71
N GLN A 34 -4.56 -6.71 12.82
CA GLN A 34 -5.67 -7.05 13.71
C GLN A 34 -5.74 -6.11 14.92
N ASN A 35 -4.76 -5.22 15.08
CA ASN A 35 -4.76 -4.21 16.12
C ASN A 35 -5.76 -3.08 15.78
N PRO A 36 -6.73 -2.78 16.67
CA PRO A 36 -7.69 -1.70 16.44
C PRO A 36 -7.07 -0.30 16.39
N TYR A 37 -5.87 -0.12 16.92
CA TYR A 37 -5.12 1.15 16.90
C TYR A 37 -3.98 1.16 15.88
N LEU A 38 -3.90 0.11 15.05
CA LEU A 38 -2.84 -0.15 14.08
C LEU A 38 -1.46 -0.32 14.75
N SER A 39 -0.67 -1.23 14.23
CA SER A 39 0.74 -1.38 14.59
C SER A 39 1.54 -0.18 14.08
N GLU A 40 2.77 -0.03 14.58
CA GLU A 40 3.67 1.03 14.09
C GLU A 40 3.93 0.91 12.59
N GLY A 41 4.19 -0.30 12.10
CA GLY A 41 4.39 -0.53 10.67
C GLY A 41 3.17 -0.17 9.84
N THR A 42 1.96 -0.52 10.29
CA THR A 42 0.72 -0.16 9.58
C THR A 42 0.48 1.36 9.57
N ARG A 43 0.79 2.06 10.67
CA ARG A 43 0.73 3.53 10.72
C ARG A 43 1.73 4.17 9.76
N GLN A 44 2.95 3.66 9.71
CA GLN A 44 3.97 4.13 8.77
C GLN A 44 3.52 3.90 7.32
N ALA A 45 2.95 2.74 7.00
CA ALA A 45 2.39 2.45 5.69
C ALA A 45 1.25 3.41 5.31
N ALA A 46 0.34 3.72 6.23
CA ALA A 46 -0.70 4.72 6.01
C ALA A 46 -0.10 6.10 5.70
N ALA A 47 0.90 6.54 6.48
CA ALA A 47 1.56 7.82 6.29
C ALA A 47 2.30 7.88 4.94
N THR A 48 3.00 6.82 4.55
CA THR A 48 3.69 6.73 3.26
C THR A 48 2.71 6.70 2.09
N ALA A 49 1.62 5.92 2.17
CA ALA A 49 0.59 5.89 1.15
C ALA A 49 -0.02 7.28 0.94
N ALA A 50 -0.35 7.98 2.03
CA ALA A 50 -0.84 9.36 1.97
C ALA A 50 0.20 10.33 1.38
N ALA A 51 1.46 10.22 1.78
CA ALA A 51 2.53 11.07 1.24
C ALA A 51 2.75 10.87 -0.27
N LEU A 52 2.76 9.61 -0.73
CA LEU A 52 2.90 9.27 -2.14
C LEU A 52 1.69 9.76 -2.93
N ALA A 53 0.48 9.47 -2.45
CA ALA A 53 -0.73 9.94 -3.11
C ALA A 53 -0.77 11.47 -3.22
N LYS A 54 -0.35 12.19 -2.17
CA LYS A 54 -0.26 13.66 -2.21
C LYS A 54 0.75 14.14 -3.25
N LYS A 55 1.92 13.50 -3.29
CA LYS A 55 3.03 13.87 -4.17
C LYS A 55 2.64 13.71 -5.64
N TYR A 56 1.91 12.64 -5.96
CA TYR A 56 1.57 12.28 -7.34
C TYR A 56 0.14 12.67 -7.75
N GLY A 57 -0.66 13.23 -6.84
CA GLY A 57 -2.06 13.57 -7.13
C GLY A 57 -2.93 12.31 -7.35
N ALA A 58 -2.61 11.25 -6.63
CA ALA A 58 -3.20 9.93 -6.81
C ALA A 58 -4.35 9.66 -5.84
N ASP A 59 -5.23 8.73 -6.22
CA ASP A 59 -6.27 8.20 -5.35
C ASP A 59 -5.73 7.08 -4.45
N ILE A 60 -6.39 6.88 -3.31
CA ILE A 60 -6.10 5.76 -2.39
C ILE A 60 -7.33 4.86 -2.32
N THR A 61 -7.11 3.56 -2.52
CA THR A 61 -8.03 2.51 -2.06
C THR A 61 -7.44 1.83 -0.84
N VAL A 62 -8.21 1.78 0.23
CA VAL A 62 -7.91 0.99 1.42
C VAL A 62 -8.72 -0.29 1.38
N VAL A 63 -8.06 -1.43 1.56
CA VAL A 63 -8.75 -2.72 1.75
C VAL A 63 -8.43 -3.25 3.14
N VAL A 64 -9.46 -3.45 3.97
CA VAL A 64 -9.33 -4.05 5.29
C VAL A 64 -9.65 -5.54 5.16
N ILE A 65 -8.69 -6.38 5.50
CA ILE A 65 -8.75 -7.81 5.27
C ILE A 65 -8.66 -8.55 6.60
N ASN A 66 -9.65 -9.39 6.89
CA ASN A 66 -9.65 -10.25 8.07
C ASN A 66 -10.30 -11.60 7.74
N GLU A 67 -9.75 -12.67 8.30
CA GLU A 67 -10.34 -14.02 8.19
C GLU A 67 -11.62 -14.15 9.02
N ASN A 68 -11.78 -13.31 10.05
CA ASN A 68 -12.97 -13.26 10.87
C ASN A 68 -14.06 -12.39 10.22
N SER A 69 -15.32 -12.78 10.44
CA SER A 69 -16.47 -11.99 10.02
C SER A 69 -16.60 -10.71 10.84
N LYS A 70 -17.32 -9.72 10.31
CA LYS A 70 -17.55 -8.44 11.00
C LYS A 70 -18.15 -8.61 12.41
N ASP A 71 -19.12 -9.52 12.55
CA ASP A 71 -19.80 -9.76 13.83
C ASP A 71 -18.88 -10.34 14.91
N SER A 72 -17.77 -10.96 14.51
CA SER A 72 -16.74 -11.49 15.40
C SER A 72 -15.62 -10.49 15.74
N LEU A 73 -15.68 -9.25 15.22
CA LEU A 73 -14.67 -8.21 15.40
C LEU A 73 -15.24 -7.03 16.20
N PRO A 74 -15.26 -7.10 17.55
CA PRO A 74 -15.90 -6.08 18.38
C PRO A 74 -15.28 -4.69 18.24
N GLU A 75 -14.01 -4.59 17.84
CA GLU A 75 -13.28 -3.33 17.71
C GLU A 75 -13.06 -2.90 16.25
N HIS A 76 -13.81 -3.49 15.31
CA HIS A 76 -13.69 -3.20 13.89
C HIS A 76 -13.93 -1.72 13.55
N ASP A 77 -14.96 -1.11 14.14
CA ASP A 77 -15.27 0.31 13.90
C ASP A 77 -14.17 1.23 14.48
N THR A 78 -13.52 0.83 15.56
CA THR A 78 -12.33 1.52 16.11
C THR A 78 -11.18 1.45 15.12
N GLN A 79 -10.95 0.28 14.52
CA GLN A 79 -9.93 0.10 13.49
C GLN A 79 -10.17 1.00 12.28
N LEU A 80 -11.40 1.00 11.73
CA LEU A 80 -11.77 1.86 10.61
C LEU A 80 -11.57 3.34 10.95
N SER A 81 -11.87 3.74 12.20
CA SER A 81 -11.66 5.10 12.68
C SER A 81 -10.17 5.45 12.78
N SER A 82 -9.34 4.53 13.28
CA SER A 82 -7.88 4.68 13.33
C SER A 82 -7.28 4.83 11.93
N ILE A 83 -7.69 3.99 10.97
CA ILE A 83 -7.27 4.09 9.55
C ILE A 83 -7.59 5.46 8.98
N ARG A 84 -8.85 5.90 9.13
CA ARG A 84 -9.29 7.22 8.67
C ARG A 84 -8.49 8.34 9.32
N TRP A 85 -8.23 8.24 10.62
CA TRP A 85 -7.43 9.24 11.34
C TRP A 85 -6.01 9.34 10.76
N HIS A 86 -5.31 8.23 10.62
CA HIS A 86 -3.94 8.21 10.09
C HIS A 86 -3.83 8.72 8.64
N LEU A 87 -4.78 8.37 7.77
CA LEU A 87 -4.81 8.92 6.41
C LEU A 87 -5.17 10.42 6.40
N SER A 88 -6.03 10.85 7.32
CA SER A 88 -6.40 12.26 7.46
C SER A 88 -5.25 13.15 7.94
N GLU A 89 -4.36 12.62 8.79
CA GLU A 89 -3.11 13.30 9.18
C GLU A 89 -2.20 13.52 7.96
N GLY A 90 -2.24 12.60 6.99
CA GLY A 90 -1.58 12.75 5.69
C GLY A 90 -2.32 13.65 4.68
N GLY A 91 -3.49 14.18 5.04
CA GLY A 91 -4.32 15.05 4.21
C GLY A 91 -5.39 14.35 3.37
N PHE A 92 -5.59 13.04 3.53
CA PHE A 92 -6.55 12.24 2.76
C PHE A 92 -7.81 11.95 3.60
N LYS A 93 -8.87 12.71 3.35
CA LYS A 93 -10.18 12.51 3.98
C LYS A 93 -11.14 11.68 3.11
N GLU A 94 -10.95 11.73 1.81
CA GLU A 94 -11.72 10.98 0.83
C GLU A 94 -10.82 9.91 0.22
N PHE A 95 -11.23 8.66 0.38
CA PHE A 95 -10.57 7.49 -0.18
C PHE A 95 -11.59 6.36 -0.29
N ARG A 96 -11.35 5.42 -1.19
CA ARG A 96 -12.20 4.23 -1.31
C ARG A 96 -11.87 3.27 -0.17
N LEU A 97 -12.86 2.82 0.58
CA LEU A 97 -12.70 1.81 1.63
C LEU A 97 -13.45 0.53 1.24
N ILE A 98 -12.75 -0.60 1.25
CA ILE A 98 -13.30 -1.92 0.95
C ILE A 98 -13.06 -2.82 2.17
N GLU A 99 -14.12 -3.44 2.68
CA GLU A 99 -14.04 -4.43 3.77
C GLU A 99 -14.13 -5.84 3.16
N ARG A 100 -13.09 -6.66 3.35
CA ARG A 100 -12.99 -8.06 2.91
C ARG A 100 -12.83 -8.95 4.13
N LEU A 101 -13.94 -9.23 4.80
CA LEU A 101 -13.98 -9.87 6.12
C LEU A 101 -14.68 -11.23 6.03
N GLY A 102 -14.07 -12.28 6.58
CA GLY A 102 -14.72 -13.60 6.64
C GLY A 102 -14.84 -14.33 5.30
N GLU A 103 -14.13 -13.89 4.25
CA GLU A 103 -14.28 -14.45 2.90
C GLU A 103 -13.62 -15.84 2.74
N GLY A 104 -12.87 -16.32 3.73
CA GLY A 104 -12.13 -17.59 3.66
C GLY A 104 -11.01 -17.61 2.61
N LYS A 105 -10.72 -16.46 1.99
CA LYS A 105 -9.60 -16.26 1.07
C LYS A 105 -8.38 -15.76 1.83
N LYS A 106 -7.20 -16.19 1.40
CA LYS A 106 -5.93 -15.68 1.93
C LYS A 106 -5.80 -14.18 1.63
N PRO A 107 -5.22 -13.38 2.55
CA PRO A 107 -5.05 -11.95 2.32
C PRO A 107 -4.30 -11.61 1.03
N THR A 108 -3.25 -12.36 0.67
CA THR A 108 -2.52 -12.12 -0.59
C THR A 108 -3.41 -12.25 -1.84
N ALA A 109 -4.34 -13.22 -1.85
CA ALA A 109 -5.26 -13.40 -2.98
C ALA A 109 -6.23 -12.21 -3.09
N ILE A 110 -6.76 -11.74 -1.95
CA ILE A 110 -7.63 -10.56 -1.91
C ILE A 110 -6.88 -9.31 -2.39
N ILE A 111 -5.62 -9.13 -1.98
CA ILE A 111 -4.78 -8.01 -2.43
C ILE A 111 -4.62 -8.06 -3.95
N GLY A 112 -4.30 -9.24 -4.52
CA GLY A 112 -4.15 -9.42 -5.96
C GLY A 112 -5.44 -9.15 -6.73
N GLU A 113 -6.56 -9.70 -6.27
CA GLU A 113 -7.88 -9.46 -6.87
C GLU A 113 -8.25 -7.98 -6.87
N VAL A 114 -8.09 -7.29 -5.73
CA VAL A 114 -8.42 -5.85 -5.63
C VAL A 114 -7.46 -5.00 -6.47
N ALA A 115 -6.18 -5.36 -6.54
CA ALA A 115 -5.20 -4.68 -7.38
C ALA A 115 -5.52 -4.82 -8.87
N ASP A 116 -5.93 -6.00 -9.31
CA ASP A 116 -6.33 -6.27 -10.70
C ASP A 116 -7.66 -5.59 -11.05
N ASP A 117 -8.71 -5.81 -10.24
CA ASP A 117 -10.07 -5.28 -10.46
C ASP A 117 -10.11 -3.75 -10.56
N LEU A 118 -9.24 -3.07 -9.81
CA LEU A 118 -9.19 -1.61 -9.75
C LEU A 118 -8.05 -1.01 -10.56
N ASN A 119 -7.26 -1.83 -11.27
CA ASN A 119 -6.08 -1.40 -12.03
C ASN A 119 -5.15 -0.51 -11.20
N LEU A 120 -4.78 -0.97 -10.00
CA LEU A 120 -3.95 -0.20 -9.06
C LEU A 120 -2.50 -0.18 -9.52
N ASP A 121 -1.84 0.96 -9.37
CA ASP A 121 -0.48 1.18 -9.87
C ASP A 121 0.59 0.82 -8.84
N LEU A 122 0.24 0.80 -7.55
CA LEU A 122 1.17 0.52 -6.46
C LEU A 122 0.46 -0.03 -5.22
N VAL A 123 1.00 -1.10 -4.63
CA VAL A 123 0.61 -1.57 -3.29
C VAL A 123 1.60 -1.05 -2.26
N VAL A 124 1.15 -0.39 -1.21
CA VAL A 124 2.00 0.11 -0.11
C VAL A 124 1.63 -0.61 1.17
N MET A 125 2.55 -1.39 1.75
CA MET A 125 2.28 -2.14 2.98
C MET A 125 3.53 -2.31 3.86
N SER A 126 3.31 -2.60 5.14
CA SER A 126 4.38 -2.91 6.09
C SER A 126 4.90 -4.33 5.93
N MET A 127 6.22 -4.51 6.07
CA MET A 127 6.84 -5.83 6.22
C MET A 127 6.31 -6.62 7.43
N GLU A 128 5.69 -5.95 8.40
CA GLU A 128 5.06 -6.59 9.56
C GLU A 128 3.99 -7.61 9.17
N ALA A 129 3.22 -7.33 8.11
CA ALA A 129 2.19 -8.24 7.63
C ALA A 129 2.78 -9.57 7.11
N ILE A 130 3.98 -9.51 6.53
CA ILE A 130 4.74 -10.69 6.10
C ILE A 130 5.37 -11.40 7.30
N HIS A 131 6.02 -10.65 8.20
CA HIS A 131 6.64 -11.22 9.40
C HIS A 131 5.63 -11.89 10.33
N SER A 132 4.42 -11.33 10.43
CA SER A 132 3.30 -11.89 11.19
C SER A 132 2.58 -13.01 10.45
N LYS A 133 3.04 -13.40 9.26
CA LYS A 133 2.48 -14.47 8.41
C LYS A 133 1.03 -14.25 7.95
N HIS A 134 0.52 -13.01 8.06
CA HIS A 134 -0.78 -12.66 7.50
C HIS A 134 -0.71 -12.60 5.96
N VAL A 135 0.45 -12.27 5.41
CA VAL A 135 0.68 -12.17 3.97
C VAL A 135 1.87 -13.01 3.57
N ASP A 136 1.72 -13.83 2.53
CA ASP A 136 2.79 -14.63 1.96
C ASP A 136 3.57 -13.82 0.92
N ALA A 137 4.87 -13.62 1.15
CA ALA A 137 5.74 -12.82 0.28
C ALA A 137 5.99 -13.46 -1.09
N ASN A 138 6.06 -14.79 -1.17
CA ASN A 138 6.26 -15.47 -2.44
C ASN A 138 5.02 -15.26 -3.32
N LEU A 139 3.83 -15.43 -2.73
CA LEU A 139 2.57 -15.17 -3.43
C LEU A 139 2.42 -13.70 -3.83
N LEU A 140 2.90 -12.76 -3.00
CA LEU A 140 2.88 -11.34 -3.37
C LEU A 140 3.71 -11.08 -4.63
N VAL A 141 4.94 -11.59 -4.68
CA VAL A 141 5.85 -11.37 -5.81
C VAL A 141 5.40 -12.12 -7.06
N GLU A 142 4.73 -13.26 -6.89
CA GLU A 142 4.26 -14.08 -8.01
C GLU A 142 2.96 -13.55 -8.64
N PHE A 143 2.03 -13.02 -7.84
CA PHE A 143 0.65 -12.80 -8.29
C PHE A 143 0.13 -11.36 -8.23
N ILE A 144 0.85 -10.41 -7.64
CA ILE A 144 0.39 -9.02 -7.63
C ILE A 144 0.71 -8.35 -8.97
N PRO A 145 -0.30 -7.79 -9.68
CA PRO A 145 -0.13 -7.28 -11.04
C PRO A 145 0.58 -5.93 -11.13
N CYS A 146 1.05 -5.37 -10.01
CA CYS A 146 1.70 -4.08 -9.92
C CYS A 146 2.82 -4.05 -8.88
N PRO A 147 3.71 -3.04 -8.91
CA PRO A 147 4.75 -2.88 -7.90
C PRO A 147 4.23 -2.92 -6.46
N VAL A 148 5.01 -3.53 -5.57
CA VAL A 148 4.73 -3.58 -4.13
C VAL A 148 5.85 -2.85 -3.38
N LEU A 149 5.50 -1.76 -2.69
CA LEU A 149 6.37 -1.05 -1.77
C LEU A 149 6.22 -1.65 -0.37
N LEU A 150 7.23 -2.39 0.05
CA LEU A 150 7.33 -2.97 1.39
C LEU A 150 8.15 -2.04 2.29
N LEU A 151 7.51 -1.53 3.35
CA LEU A 151 8.18 -0.66 4.31
C LEU A 151 8.86 -1.48 5.40
N PRO A 152 10.12 -1.14 5.75
CA PRO A 152 10.82 -1.79 6.86
C PRO A 152 10.10 -1.49 8.19
N LEU A 153 10.36 -2.36 9.16
CA LEU A 153 9.98 -2.17 10.56
C LEU A 153 10.85 -1.09 11.23
#